data_AF-V4NSD5-F1
#
_entry.id   AF-V4NSD5-F1
#
_cell.length_a   1.000
_cell.length_b   1.000
_cell.length_c   1.000
_cell.angle_alpha   90.00
_cell.angle_beta   90.00
_cell.angle_gamma   90.00
#
_symmetry.space_group_name_H-M   'P 1'
#
loop_
_entity.id
_entity.type
_entity.pdbx_description
1 polymer ?
#
loop_
_entity_poly.entity_id
_entity_poly.type
_entity_poly.pdbx_seq_one_letter_code
_entity_poly.pdbx_strand_id
1 'polypeptide(L)'
;MKFLKIDGFVAAMLGAVVLGLLFPQYGVRDGILHLDIVTQIGIALVFFLHGANLSPHAIKAGAANWRLHLFVHAATFILFPAIGIAVFFGTQGILPPDVRLGFFYLCALPSTISSSVAMTALGKGNVPGAVFDATLSGLIGMVITPLLVSMVAHTATGGQLDVLSAIRDVALTLLLPFVAGQVFRPLLKDFIARHKSWITRADRTVILLIVYAAFSESTLAKIWTNYNPLVIVGILAMVSALLAVVLTATRFAARIFNFPREDEVAAVFCGSKKSLANGAPIAAVLFAGHPGMGMIMLPIMLYHQLQLIVCSLLARRYADAAEREERSNQGTS
;
A
#
# COMPACT_ATOMS: atom_id res chain seq x y z
N MET A 1 -5.78 -13.76 -28.20
CA MET A 1 -5.95 -13.18 -26.85
C MET A 1 -4.70 -13.53 -26.03
N LYS A 2 -3.75 -12.60 -25.85
CA LYS A 2 -2.57 -12.83 -24.99
C LYS A 2 -3.04 -12.82 -23.54
N PHE A 3 -3.05 -14.00 -22.90
CA PHE A 3 -3.39 -14.18 -21.48
C PHE A 3 -2.69 -13.14 -20.61
N LEU A 4 -3.41 -12.62 -19.61
CA LEU A 4 -2.83 -11.77 -18.57
C LEU A 4 -1.62 -12.51 -17.98
N LYS A 5 -0.40 -12.05 -18.29
CA LYS A 5 0.75 -12.34 -17.42
C LYS A 5 0.54 -11.54 -16.13
N ILE A 6 -0.33 -12.04 -15.25
CA ILE A 6 -0.42 -11.56 -13.87
C ILE A 6 0.96 -11.81 -13.26
N ASP A 7 1.54 -10.77 -12.63
CA ASP A 7 2.79 -10.93 -11.88
C ASP A 7 2.61 -12.05 -10.85
N GLY A 8 3.56 -13.00 -10.78
CA GLY A 8 3.44 -14.15 -9.89
C GLY A 8 3.23 -13.77 -8.42
N PHE A 9 3.71 -12.60 -7.99
CA PHE A 9 3.47 -12.09 -6.64
C PHE A 9 2.03 -11.61 -6.45
N VAL A 10 1.44 -10.96 -7.46
CA VAL A 10 0.02 -10.57 -7.42
C VAL A 10 -0.85 -11.82 -7.33
N ALA A 11 -0.59 -12.83 -8.15
CA ALA A 11 -1.32 -14.11 -8.08
C ALA A 11 -1.16 -14.79 -6.72
N ALA A 12 0.05 -14.81 -6.15
CA ALA A 12 0.30 -15.36 -4.82
C ALA A 12 -0.47 -14.60 -3.73
N MET A 13 -0.59 -13.29 -3.85
CA MET A 13 -1.35 -12.46 -2.91
C MET A 13 -2.85 -12.75 -2.96
N LEU A 14 -3.42 -12.97 -4.17
CA LEU A 14 -4.78 -13.50 -4.30
C LEU A 14 -4.91 -14.88 -3.66
N GLY A 15 -3.92 -15.73 -3.84
CA GLY A 15 -3.85 -17.04 -3.18
C GLY A 15 -3.89 -16.90 -1.66
N ALA A 16 -3.09 -16.01 -1.07
CA ALA A 16 -3.09 -15.74 0.36
C ALA A 16 -4.45 -15.25 0.86
N VAL A 17 -5.14 -14.39 0.10
CA VAL A 17 -6.51 -13.96 0.40
C VAL A 17 -7.48 -15.16 0.41
N VAL A 18 -7.48 -15.96 -0.67
CA VAL A 18 -8.36 -17.13 -0.79
C VAL A 18 -8.09 -18.13 0.33
N LEU A 19 -6.83 -18.39 0.64
CA LEU A 19 -6.44 -19.26 1.75
C LEU A 19 -6.94 -18.70 3.10
N GLY A 20 -6.83 -17.38 3.32
CA GLY A 20 -7.31 -16.75 4.55
C GLY A 20 -8.83 -16.78 4.71
N LEU A 21 -9.57 -16.86 3.59
CA LEU A 21 -11.02 -17.03 3.61
C LEU A 21 -11.45 -18.48 3.83
N LEU A 22 -10.73 -19.45 3.23
CA LEU A 22 -11.11 -20.88 3.25
C LEU A 22 -10.53 -21.66 4.44
N PHE A 23 -9.32 -21.29 4.89
CA PHE A 23 -8.58 -22.00 5.94
C PHE A 23 -8.10 -21.06 7.06
N PRO A 24 -8.96 -20.18 7.60
CA PRO A 24 -8.54 -19.14 8.53
C PRO A 24 -7.94 -19.67 9.84
N GLN A 25 -8.25 -20.92 10.24
CA GLN A 25 -7.76 -21.54 11.46
C GLN A 25 -6.23 -21.68 11.54
N TYR A 26 -5.52 -21.72 10.40
CA TYR A 26 -4.05 -21.75 10.42
C TYR A 26 -3.44 -20.35 10.40
N GLY A 27 -4.24 -19.31 10.18
CA GLY A 27 -3.81 -17.92 10.01
C GLY A 27 -3.85 -17.08 11.29
N VAL A 28 -4.27 -17.66 12.42
CA VAL A 28 -4.54 -16.94 13.67
C VAL A 28 -3.28 -16.77 14.51
N ARG A 29 -3.21 -15.69 15.28
CA ARG A 29 -2.15 -15.38 16.25
C ARG A 29 -1.77 -16.59 17.12
N ASP A 30 -2.76 -17.20 17.78
CA ASP A 30 -2.55 -18.35 18.67
C ASP A 30 -2.71 -19.73 17.96
N GLY A 31 -2.66 -19.73 16.63
CA GLY A 31 -2.75 -20.97 15.85
C GLY A 31 -1.48 -21.82 15.92
N ILE A 32 -1.54 -23.03 15.37
CA ILE A 32 -0.42 -24.00 15.33
C ILE A 32 0.86 -23.40 14.71
N LEU A 33 0.71 -22.40 13.84
CA LEU A 33 1.81 -21.73 13.15
C LEU A 33 2.42 -20.54 13.93
N HIS A 34 1.87 -20.15 15.10
CA HIS A 34 2.31 -18.99 15.88
C HIS A 34 2.57 -17.76 15.01
N LEU A 35 1.56 -17.42 14.18
CA LEU A 35 1.73 -16.40 13.17
C LEU A 35 1.89 -15.00 13.76
N ASP A 36 1.53 -14.78 15.02
CA ASP A 36 1.87 -13.56 15.76
C ASP A 36 3.39 -13.33 15.81
N ILE A 37 4.16 -14.32 16.26
CA ILE A 37 5.62 -14.24 16.38
C ILE A 37 6.25 -14.22 14.98
N VAL A 38 5.78 -15.09 14.09
CA VAL A 38 6.31 -15.18 12.72
C VAL A 38 6.09 -13.88 11.97
N THR A 39 4.92 -13.26 12.09
CA THR A 39 4.65 -11.97 11.44
C THR A 39 5.42 -10.85 12.12
N GLN A 40 5.55 -10.82 13.45
CA GLN A 40 6.33 -9.79 14.14
C GLN A 40 7.82 -9.82 13.77
N ILE A 41 8.45 -11.01 13.84
CA ILE A 41 9.86 -11.20 13.42
C ILE A 41 10.00 -10.96 11.93
N GLY A 42 9.05 -11.46 11.13
CA GLY A 42 9.01 -11.28 9.69
C GLY A 42 8.96 -9.80 9.31
N ILE A 43 8.08 -9.01 9.95
CA ILE A 43 7.97 -7.56 9.77
C ILE A 43 9.33 -6.91 10.07
N ALA A 44 9.93 -7.18 11.23
CA ALA A 44 11.23 -6.62 11.59
C ALA A 44 12.31 -6.97 10.55
N LEU A 45 12.37 -8.22 10.11
CA LEU A 45 13.31 -8.70 9.09
C LEU A 45 13.08 -8.02 7.74
N VAL A 46 11.83 -7.92 7.29
CA VAL A 46 11.45 -7.27 6.03
C VAL A 46 11.87 -5.81 6.05
N PHE A 47 11.52 -5.06 7.09
CA PHE A 47 11.89 -3.65 7.20
C PHE A 47 13.40 -3.46 7.33
N PHE A 48 14.09 -4.35 8.05
CA PHE A 48 15.55 -4.36 8.08
C PHE A 48 16.18 -4.59 6.70
N LEU A 49 15.69 -5.58 5.94
CA LEU A 49 16.17 -5.86 4.59
C LEU A 49 15.85 -4.71 3.62
N HIS A 50 14.69 -4.07 3.76
CA HIS A 50 14.34 -2.86 3.01
C HIS A 50 15.35 -1.73 3.31
N GLY A 51 15.67 -1.53 4.59
CA GLY A 51 16.71 -0.61 5.04
C GLY A 51 18.05 -0.94 4.41
N ALA A 52 18.52 -2.17 4.52
CA ALA A 52 19.84 -2.58 4.00
C ALA A 52 19.92 -2.53 2.46
N ASN A 53 18.81 -2.75 1.76
CA ASN A 53 18.77 -2.75 0.30
C ASN A 53 18.67 -1.34 -0.30
N LEU A 54 18.18 -0.36 0.45
CA LEU A 54 17.98 1.00 -0.05
C LEU A 54 19.32 1.77 -0.13
N SER A 55 19.73 2.12 -1.35
CA SER A 55 20.98 2.86 -1.61
C SER A 55 20.79 4.37 -1.45
N PRO A 56 21.54 5.05 -0.55
CA PRO A 56 21.49 6.50 -0.42
C PRO A 56 21.86 7.25 -1.71
N HIS A 57 22.77 6.69 -2.52
CA HIS A 57 23.09 7.24 -3.84
C HIS A 57 21.90 7.13 -4.81
N ALA A 58 21.13 6.04 -4.75
CA ALA A 58 19.94 5.89 -5.60
C ALA A 58 18.82 6.86 -5.17
N ILE A 59 18.68 7.12 -3.87
CA ILE A 59 17.79 8.18 -3.35
C ILE A 59 18.25 9.54 -3.90
N LYS A 60 19.53 9.87 -3.75
CA LYS A 60 20.07 11.18 -4.15
C LYS A 60 20.00 11.40 -5.67
N ALA A 61 20.22 10.35 -6.46
CA ALA A 61 20.07 10.39 -7.92
C ALA A 61 18.60 10.47 -8.37
N GLY A 62 17.70 9.80 -7.65
CA GLY A 62 16.25 9.87 -7.89
C GLY A 62 15.68 11.27 -7.68
N ALA A 63 16.18 11.99 -6.67
CA ALA A 63 15.70 13.32 -6.27
C ALA A 63 15.77 14.42 -7.36
N ALA A 64 16.40 14.16 -8.51
CA ALA A 64 16.47 15.09 -9.64
C ALA A 64 15.08 15.47 -10.18
N ASN A 65 14.08 14.57 -10.10
CA ASN A 65 12.72 14.83 -10.58
C ASN A 65 11.78 15.26 -9.43
N TRP A 66 12.19 16.28 -8.68
CA TRP A 66 11.48 16.72 -7.47
C TRP A 66 10.00 17.09 -7.70
N ARG A 67 9.63 17.55 -8.91
CA ARG A 67 8.24 17.88 -9.26
C ARG A 67 7.35 16.63 -9.24
N LEU A 68 7.83 15.52 -9.81
CA LEU A 68 7.14 14.24 -9.79
C LEU A 68 6.97 13.75 -8.34
N HIS A 69 8.04 13.81 -7.55
CA HIS A 69 8.03 13.31 -6.18
C HIS A 69 7.07 14.09 -5.29
N LEU A 70 7.13 15.43 -5.35
CA LEU A 70 6.22 16.29 -4.62
C LEU A 70 4.76 16.02 -5.02
N PHE A 71 4.51 15.83 -6.31
CA PHE A 71 3.17 15.51 -6.81
C PHE A 71 2.65 14.19 -6.23
N VAL A 72 3.45 13.12 -6.28
CA VAL A 72 3.06 11.80 -5.77
C VAL A 72 2.83 11.82 -4.26
N HIS A 73 3.69 12.50 -3.51
CA HIS A 73 3.54 12.62 -2.06
C HIS A 73 2.37 13.52 -1.66
N ALA A 74 2.10 14.59 -2.40
CA ALA A 74 0.91 15.41 -2.19
C ALA A 74 -0.37 14.62 -2.48
N ALA A 75 -0.40 13.82 -3.55
CA ALA A 75 -1.52 12.91 -3.78
C ALA A 75 -1.69 11.94 -2.60
N THR A 76 -0.60 11.32 -2.15
CA THR A 76 -0.63 10.26 -1.13
C THR A 76 -1.00 10.77 0.27
N PHE A 77 -0.44 11.90 0.70
CA PHE A 77 -0.52 12.39 2.09
C PHE A 77 -1.31 13.70 2.26
N ILE A 78 -1.82 14.28 1.16
CA ILE A 78 -2.73 15.44 1.23
C ILE A 78 -4.07 15.09 0.59
N LEU A 79 -4.09 14.74 -0.71
CA LEU A 79 -5.35 14.47 -1.43
C LEU A 79 -6.14 13.32 -0.80
N PHE A 80 -5.50 12.16 -0.60
CA PHE A 80 -6.17 11.01 0.01
C PHE A 80 -6.66 11.31 1.43
N PRO A 81 -5.81 11.79 2.38
CA PRO A 81 -6.29 12.14 3.72
C PRO A 81 -7.39 13.20 3.70
N ALA A 82 -7.34 14.20 2.82
CA ALA A 82 -8.42 15.19 2.70
C ALA A 82 -9.76 14.54 2.31
N ILE A 83 -9.76 13.61 1.35
CA ILE A 83 -10.94 12.81 1.01
C ILE A 83 -11.36 11.95 2.21
N GLY A 84 -10.40 11.35 2.91
CA GLY A 84 -10.63 10.56 4.12
C GLY A 84 -11.33 11.37 5.21
N ILE A 85 -10.87 12.59 5.51
CA ILE A 85 -11.48 13.52 6.48
C ILE A 85 -12.90 13.85 6.05
N ALA A 86 -13.09 14.23 4.79
CA ALA A 86 -14.41 14.59 4.26
C ALA A 86 -15.42 13.44 4.42
N VAL A 87 -15.02 12.20 4.10
CA VAL A 87 -15.86 11.02 4.29
C VAL A 87 -16.06 10.71 5.77
N PHE A 88 -15.01 10.74 6.58
CA PHE A 88 -15.05 10.38 7.99
C PHE A 88 -16.01 11.25 8.82
N PHE A 89 -15.98 12.57 8.59
CA PHE A 89 -16.87 13.52 9.26
C PHE A 89 -18.22 13.65 8.54
N GLY A 90 -18.23 13.64 7.21
CA GLY A 90 -19.45 13.79 6.41
C GLY A 90 -20.42 12.61 6.49
N THR A 91 -19.97 11.45 6.96
CA THR A 91 -20.81 10.23 7.09
C THR A 91 -21.10 9.84 8.54
N GLN A 92 -20.89 10.75 9.49
CA GLN A 92 -21.29 10.54 10.89
C GLN A 92 -22.78 10.21 10.98
N GLY A 93 -23.13 9.18 11.77
CA GLY A 93 -24.51 8.69 11.90
C GLY A 93 -25.02 7.85 10.73
N ILE A 94 -24.32 7.83 9.58
CA ILE A 94 -24.68 7.02 8.41
C ILE A 94 -23.86 5.71 8.40
N LEU A 95 -22.56 5.81 8.62
CA LEU A 95 -21.64 4.68 8.58
C LEU A 95 -21.14 4.28 9.98
N PRO A 96 -20.97 2.97 10.23
CA PRO A 96 -20.38 2.49 11.47
C PRO A 96 -19.00 3.13 11.73
N PRO A 97 -18.63 3.42 13.00
CA PRO A 97 -17.34 4.04 13.34
C PRO A 97 -16.13 3.30 12.75
N ASP A 98 -16.11 1.97 12.83
CA ASP A 98 -14.99 1.15 12.32
C ASP A 98 -14.84 1.23 10.80
N VAL A 99 -15.96 1.38 10.07
CA VAL A 99 -15.94 1.55 8.61
C VAL A 99 -15.35 2.92 8.25
N ARG A 100 -15.77 3.97 8.95
CA ARG A 100 -15.25 5.33 8.74
C ARG A 100 -13.76 5.37 9.07
N LEU A 101 -13.36 4.78 10.20
CA LEU A 101 -11.97 4.68 10.62
C LEU A 101 -11.14 3.86 9.63
N GLY A 102 -11.64 2.73 9.14
CA GLY A 102 -10.99 1.91 8.12
C GLY A 102 -10.82 2.62 6.77
N PHE A 103 -11.83 3.38 6.35
CA PHE A 103 -11.75 4.18 5.12
C PHE A 103 -10.73 5.32 5.26
N PHE A 104 -10.74 6.02 6.39
CA PHE A 104 -9.73 7.02 6.68
C PHE A 104 -8.33 6.41 6.76
N TYR A 105 -8.19 5.25 7.40
CA TYR A 105 -6.93 4.51 7.50
C TYR A 105 -6.38 4.18 6.11
N LEU A 106 -7.21 3.64 5.21
CA LEU A 106 -6.87 3.45 3.81
C LEU A 106 -6.33 4.74 3.16
N CYS A 107 -7.00 5.87 3.38
CA CYS A 107 -6.55 7.17 2.88
C CYS A 107 -5.22 7.64 3.49
N ALA A 108 -4.94 7.32 4.74
CA ALA A 108 -3.71 7.70 5.43
C ALA A 108 -2.49 6.83 5.05
N LEU A 109 -2.69 5.69 4.37
CA LEU A 109 -1.62 4.75 4.05
C LEU A 109 -0.65 5.25 2.96
N PRO A 110 0.60 4.75 2.96
CA PRO A 110 1.56 5.03 1.89
C PRO A 110 1.25 4.26 0.59
N SER A 111 1.96 4.63 -0.47
CA SER A 111 1.89 3.98 -1.79
C SER A 111 2.59 2.62 -1.83
N THR A 112 2.34 1.84 -2.89
CA THR A 112 2.88 0.50 -3.10
C THR A 112 4.20 0.50 -3.86
N ILE A 113 5.19 -0.27 -3.42
CA ILE A 113 6.42 -0.48 -4.21
C ILE A 113 6.14 -1.41 -5.40
N SER A 114 5.83 -2.68 -5.13
CA SER A 114 5.75 -3.70 -6.18
C SER A 114 4.74 -3.38 -7.28
N SER A 115 3.49 -3.07 -6.93
CA SER A 115 2.45 -2.79 -7.93
C SER A 115 2.58 -1.44 -8.62
N SER A 116 3.10 -0.40 -7.97
CA SER A 116 3.33 0.87 -8.67
C SER A 116 4.44 0.70 -9.71
N VAL A 117 5.57 0.13 -9.31
CA VAL A 117 6.72 -0.11 -10.19
C VAL A 117 6.34 -1.02 -11.37
N ALA A 118 5.63 -2.12 -11.11
CA ALA A 118 5.21 -3.04 -12.17
C ALA A 118 4.25 -2.39 -13.17
N MET A 119 3.27 -1.60 -12.70
CA MET A 119 2.33 -0.92 -13.60
C MET A 119 2.97 0.24 -14.35
N THR A 120 3.91 0.95 -13.73
CA THR A 120 4.71 1.98 -14.40
C THR A 120 5.58 1.38 -15.50
N ALA A 121 6.25 0.26 -15.22
CA ALA A 121 7.03 -0.46 -16.22
C ALA A 121 6.14 -0.95 -17.39
N LEU A 122 4.99 -1.56 -17.06
CA LEU A 122 4.02 -2.01 -18.05
C LEU A 122 3.49 -0.84 -18.90
N GLY A 123 3.28 0.32 -18.30
CA GLY A 123 2.82 1.54 -18.98
C GLY A 123 3.90 2.30 -19.77
N LYS A 124 5.12 1.77 -19.87
CA LYS A 124 6.30 2.48 -20.42
C LYS A 124 6.48 3.86 -19.76
N GLY A 125 6.52 3.87 -18.43
CA GLY A 125 6.69 5.07 -17.61
C GLY A 125 8.04 5.16 -16.90
N ASN A 126 8.22 6.22 -16.11
CA ASN A 126 9.43 6.47 -15.34
C ASN A 126 9.56 5.50 -14.15
N VAL A 127 10.14 4.32 -14.42
CA VAL A 127 10.35 3.26 -13.42
C VAL A 127 11.28 3.70 -12.28
N PRO A 128 12.42 4.37 -12.52
CA PRO A 128 13.27 4.89 -11.44
C PRO A 128 12.52 5.83 -10.49
N GLY A 129 11.74 6.77 -11.03
CA GLY A 129 10.90 7.67 -10.25
C GLY A 129 9.87 6.92 -9.41
N ALA A 130 9.20 5.92 -10.00
CA ALA A 130 8.24 5.10 -9.28
C ALA A 130 8.86 4.28 -8.13
N VAL A 131 10.07 3.74 -8.30
CA VAL A 131 10.79 3.04 -7.24
C VAL A 131 11.12 3.99 -6.09
N PHE A 132 11.61 5.19 -6.43
CA PHE A 132 11.93 6.22 -5.44
C PHE A 132 10.67 6.64 -4.67
N ASP A 133 9.62 7.04 -5.37
CA ASP A 133 8.38 7.56 -4.77
C ASP A 133 7.70 6.53 -3.86
N ALA A 134 7.63 5.28 -4.32
CA ALA A 134 7.00 4.25 -3.52
C ALA A 134 7.80 3.93 -2.26
N THR A 135 9.14 3.95 -2.35
CA THR A 135 10.01 3.72 -1.20
C THR A 135 9.93 4.87 -0.20
N LEU A 136 10.07 6.11 -0.70
CA LEU A 136 9.99 7.31 0.14
C LEU A 136 8.60 7.46 0.76
N SER A 137 7.54 7.14 0.01
CA SER A 137 6.18 7.11 0.54
C SER A 137 6.05 6.09 1.66
N GLY A 138 6.59 4.88 1.52
CA GLY A 138 6.62 3.88 2.59
C GLY A 138 7.27 4.41 3.87
N LEU A 139 8.41 5.09 3.74
CA LEU A 139 9.15 5.69 4.86
C LEU A 139 8.36 6.79 5.56
N ILE A 140 7.85 7.75 4.78
CA ILE A 140 7.02 8.83 5.28
C ILE A 140 5.76 8.26 5.95
N GLY A 141 5.13 7.26 5.34
CA GLY A 141 3.90 6.65 5.84
C GLY A 141 4.04 5.95 7.19
N MET A 142 5.20 5.34 7.48
CA MET A 142 5.45 4.77 8.81
C MET A 142 5.32 5.80 9.94
N VAL A 143 5.57 7.08 9.66
CA VAL A 143 5.45 8.16 10.65
C VAL A 143 4.13 8.91 10.50
N ILE A 144 3.75 9.27 9.27
CA ILE A 144 2.57 10.10 9.00
C ILE A 144 1.27 9.33 9.20
N THR A 145 1.19 8.03 8.86
CA THR A 145 -0.07 7.28 8.98
C THR A 145 -0.58 7.23 10.42
N PRO A 146 0.22 6.86 11.46
CA PRO A 146 -0.24 6.90 12.84
C PRO A 146 -0.70 8.29 13.29
N LEU A 147 0.04 9.35 12.90
CA LEU A 147 -0.32 10.74 13.19
C LEU A 147 -1.66 11.15 12.59
N LEU A 148 -1.90 10.83 11.33
CA LEU A 148 -3.16 11.14 10.66
C LEU A 148 -4.32 10.38 11.31
N VAL A 149 -4.13 9.10 11.60
CA VAL A 149 -5.18 8.24 12.19
C VAL A 149 -5.52 8.70 13.60
N SER A 150 -4.52 9.09 14.40
CA SER A 150 -4.77 9.56 15.75
C SER A 150 -5.61 10.84 15.78
N MET A 151 -5.44 11.74 14.79
CA MET A 151 -6.26 12.96 14.69
C MET A 151 -7.76 12.67 14.62
N VAL A 152 -8.16 11.59 13.93
CA VAL A 152 -9.59 11.22 13.79
C VAL A 152 -10.05 10.22 14.84
N ALA A 153 -9.15 9.35 15.32
CA ALA A 153 -9.46 8.30 16.28
C ALA A 153 -10.06 8.84 17.58
N HIS A 154 -9.54 9.95 18.12
CA HIS A 154 -10.07 10.59 19.32
C HIS A 154 -11.55 10.94 19.24
N THR A 155 -12.08 11.15 18.02
CA THR A 155 -13.49 11.50 17.79
C THR A 155 -14.39 10.29 17.48
N ALA A 156 -13.83 9.13 17.11
CA ALA A 156 -14.62 7.96 16.70
C ALA A 156 -14.92 6.98 17.82
N THR A 157 -14.00 6.76 18.76
CA THR A 157 -14.06 5.62 19.68
C THR A 157 -14.25 5.99 21.14
N GLY A 158 -14.30 7.29 21.49
CA GLY A 158 -14.43 7.75 22.88
C GLY A 158 -13.23 7.41 23.79
N GLY A 159 -12.26 6.65 23.27
CA GLY A 159 -11.00 6.33 23.92
C GLY A 159 -9.85 7.14 23.34
N GLN A 160 -8.90 7.53 24.19
CA GLN A 160 -7.61 8.04 23.74
C GLN A 160 -6.83 6.86 23.13
N LEU A 161 -6.79 6.76 21.80
CA LEU A 161 -5.62 6.17 21.17
C LEU A 161 -4.45 7.07 21.56
N ASP A 162 -3.56 6.61 22.45
CA ASP A 162 -2.38 7.37 22.83
C ASP A 162 -1.46 7.45 21.61
N VAL A 163 -1.54 8.59 20.94
CA VAL A 163 -0.81 8.93 19.72
C VAL A 163 0.69 8.69 19.91
N LEU A 164 1.21 9.03 21.08
CA LEU A 164 2.62 8.92 21.37
C LEU A 164 3.03 7.45 21.49
N SER A 165 2.21 6.63 22.16
CA SER A 165 2.43 5.18 22.21
C SER A 165 2.36 4.54 20.83
N ALA A 166 1.37 4.89 20.01
CA ALA A 166 1.20 4.33 18.67
C ALA A 166 2.38 4.70 17.74
N ILE A 167 2.82 5.96 17.75
CA ILE A 167 4.00 6.39 17.00
C ILE A 167 5.24 5.68 17.50
N ARG A 168 5.41 5.58 18.82
CA ARG A 168 6.54 4.86 19.43
C ARG A 168 6.56 3.40 18.99
N ASP A 169 5.43 2.71 19.04
CA ASP A 169 5.36 1.29 18.72
C ASP A 169 5.58 1.05 17.23
N VAL A 170 5.02 1.89 16.36
CA VAL A 170 5.31 1.84 14.92
C VAL A 170 6.77 2.18 14.63
N ALA A 171 7.34 3.17 15.33
CA ALA A 171 8.75 3.52 15.21
C ALA A 171 9.67 2.38 15.67
N LEU A 172 9.36 1.71 16.78
CA LEU A 172 10.15 0.59 17.29
C LEU A 172 9.98 -0.68 16.44
N THR A 173 8.79 -0.92 15.89
CA THR A 173 8.48 -2.15 15.16
C THR A 173 8.87 -2.08 13.68
N LEU A 174 8.71 -0.91 13.04
CA LEU A 174 8.96 -0.75 11.60
C LEU A 174 10.18 0.12 11.31
N LEU A 175 10.25 1.31 11.93
CA LEU A 175 11.29 2.30 11.61
C LEU A 175 12.66 1.90 12.17
N LEU A 176 12.72 1.36 13.38
CA LEU A 176 13.96 0.96 14.04
C LEU A 176 14.66 -0.18 13.28
N PRO A 177 14.00 -1.29 12.91
CA PRO A 177 14.63 -2.31 12.06
C PRO A 177 15.09 -1.75 10.73
N PHE A 178 14.30 -0.87 10.10
CA PHE A 178 14.69 -0.20 8.87
C PHE A 178 15.98 0.63 9.02
N VAL A 179 16.05 1.48 10.05
CA VAL A 179 17.22 2.31 10.34
C VAL A 179 18.43 1.42 10.66
N ALA A 180 18.25 0.37 11.43
CA ALA A 180 19.31 -0.61 11.69
C ALA A 180 19.81 -1.20 10.36
N GLY A 181 18.92 -1.62 9.46
CA GLY A 181 19.27 -2.11 8.13
C GLY A 181 20.10 -1.11 7.32
N GLN A 182 19.72 0.17 7.34
CA GLN A 182 20.49 1.25 6.71
C GLN A 182 21.90 1.41 7.31
N VAL A 183 22.03 1.36 8.64
CA VAL A 183 23.32 1.45 9.33
C VAL A 183 24.22 0.27 8.99
N PHE A 184 23.67 -0.95 8.93
CA PHE A 184 24.42 -2.17 8.58
C PHE A 184 24.62 -2.36 7.07
N ARG A 185 24.03 -1.52 6.22
CA ARG A 185 24.12 -1.62 4.76
C ARG A 185 25.56 -1.74 4.22
N PRO A 186 26.57 -0.95 4.67
CA PRO A 186 27.92 -1.05 4.12
C PRO A 186 28.53 -2.45 4.26
N LEU A 187 28.15 -3.19 5.29
CA LEU A 187 28.58 -4.55 5.58
C LEU A 187 27.75 -5.59 4.80
N LEU A 188 26.45 -5.33 4.62
CA LEU A 188 25.52 -6.29 4.03
C LEU A 188 25.31 -6.13 2.52
N LYS A 189 25.63 -4.98 1.93
CA LYS A 189 25.30 -4.65 0.52
C LYS A 189 25.77 -5.72 -0.48
N ASP A 190 26.98 -6.27 -0.29
CA ASP A 190 27.55 -7.23 -1.22
C ASP A 190 26.94 -8.62 -1.02
N PHE A 191 26.64 -8.99 0.23
CA PHE A 191 25.89 -10.21 0.54
C PHE A 191 24.47 -10.16 -0.05
N ILE A 192 23.78 -9.03 0.11
CA ILE A 192 22.44 -8.80 -0.43
C ILE A 192 22.46 -8.84 -1.96
N ALA A 193 23.44 -8.19 -2.59
CA ALA A 193 23.59 -8.23 -4.04
C ALA A 193 23.81 -9.66 -4.57
N ARG A 194 24.63 -10.47 -3.87
CA ARG A 194 24.89 -11.88 -4.22
C ARG A 194 23.66 -12.77 -4.03
N HIS A 195 22.84 -12.54 -3.01
CA HIS A 195 21.68 -13.37 -2.66
C HIS A 195 20.33 -12.73 -2.96
N LYS A 196 20.30 -11.75 -3.87
CA LYS A 196 19.12 -10.91 -4.18
C LYS A 196 17.84 -11.71 -4.43
N SER A 197 17.92 -12.83 -5.15
CA SER A 197 16.76 -13.67 -5.47
C SER A 197 16.15 -14.31 -4.21
N TRP A 198 16.98 -14.85 -3.32
CA TRP A 198 16.55 -15.45 -2.06
C TRP A 198 15.93 -14.42 -1.12
N ILE A 199 16.58 -13.27 -0.96
CA ILE A 199 16.09 -12.16 -0.14
C ILE A 199 14.75 -11.65 -0.65
N THR A 200 14.62 -11.45 -1.96
CA THR A 200 13.36 -11.01 -2.58
C THR A 200 12.24 -12.03 -2.38
N ARG A 201 12.55 -13.34 -2.41
CA ARG A 201 11.55 -14.39 -2.15
C ARG A 201 11.13 -14.40 -0.68
N ALA A 202 12.08 -14.32 0.25
CA ALA A 202 11.79 -14.27 1.67
C ALA A 202 10.90 -13.06 2.02
N ASP A 203 11.24 -11.90 1.49
CA ASP A 203 10.47 -10.66 1.62
C ASP A 203 9.00 -10.83 1.17
N ARG A 204 8.81 -11.33 -0.05
CA ARG A 204 7.48 -11.61 -0.61
C ARG A 204 6.72 -12.64 0.22
N THR A 205 7.37 -13.70 0.70
CA THR A 205 6.73 -14.73 1.54
C THR A 205 6.23 -14.13 2.85
N VAL A 206 7.02 -13.29 3.52
CA VAL A 206 6.59 -12.63 4.76
C VAL A 206 5.37 -11.74 4.51
N ILE A 207 5.37 -10.94 3.44
CA ILE A 207 4.22 -10.11 3.08
C ILE A 207 2.96 -10.98 2.85
N LEU A 208 3.12 -12.11 2.15
CA LEU A 208 2.01 -13.04 1.92
C LEU A 208 1.46 -13.63 3.22
N LEU A 209 2.34 -13.98 4.17
CA LEU A 209 1.94 -14.48 5.49
C LEU A 209 1.19 -13.43 6.29
N ILE A 210 1.62 -12.16 6.24
CA ILE A 210 0.95 -11.05 6.91
C ILE A 210 -0.45 -10.82 6.32
N VAL A 211 -0.57 -10.82 4.99
CA VAL A 211 -1.88 -10.71 4.31
C VAL A 211 -2.77 -11.90 4.68
N TYR A 212 -2.24 -13.12 4.62
CA TYR A 212 -2.96 -14.32 5.00
C TYR A 212 -3.47 -14.26 6.45
N ALA A 213 -2.63 -13.85 7.40
CA ALA A 213 -3.01 -13.69 8.80
C ALA A 213 -4.12 -12.65 8.97
N ALA A 214 -4.01 -11.49 8.34
CA ALA A 214 -5.03 -10.43 8.41
C ALA A 214 -6.39 -10.88 7.85
N PHE A 215 -6.41 -11.59 6.72
CA PHE A 215 -7.65 -12.15 6.16
C PHE A 215 -8.22 -13.28 7.03
N SER A 216 -7.36 -14.08 7.65
CA SER A 216 -7.77 -15.16 8.53
C SER A 216 -8.42 -14.65 9.81
N GLU A 217 -7.79 -13.68 10.49
CA GLU A 217 -8.36 -12.99 11.66
C GLU A 217 -9.70 -12.36 11.32
N SER A 218 -9.78 -11.65 10.19
CA SER A 218 -11.02 -11.03 9.71
C SER A 218 -12.13 -12.06 9.49
N THR A 219 -11.80 -13.21 8.92
CA THR A 219 -12.77 -14.28 8.65
C THR A 219 -13.26 -14.94 9.94
N LEU A 220 -12.39 -15.16 10.93
CA LEU A 220 -12.80 -15.70 12.25
C LEU A 220 -13.55 -14.69 13.11
N ALA A 221 -13.27 -13.40 12.95
CA ALA A 221 -14.10 -12.32 13.46
C ALA A 221 -15.49 -12.27 12.78
N LYS A 222 -15.75 -13.18 11.82
CA LYS A 222 -17.03 -13.38 11.14
C LYS A 222 -17.51 -12.11 10.45
N ILE A 223 -16.60 -11.27 9.93
CA ILE A 223 -16.99 -10.01 9.29
C ILE A 223 -17.93 -10.21 8.09
N TRP A 224 -17.83 -11.36 7.44
CA TRP A 224 -18.63 -11.70 6.26
C TRP A 224 -20.08 -12.07 6.59
N THR A 225 -20.35 -12.47 7.84
CA THR A 225 -21.66 -12.95 8.27
C THR A 225 -22.28 -12.09 9.37
N ASN A 226 -21.46 -11.44 10.20
CA ASN A 226 -21.92 -10.61 11.31
C ASN A 226 -22.37 -9.21 10.86
N TYR A 227 -21.94 -8.75 9.68
CA TYR A 227 -22.31 -7.45 9.15
C TYR A 227 -23.33 -7.58 8.02
N ASN A 228 -24.23 -6.61 7.94
CA ASN A 228 -25.19 -6.53 6.85
C ASN A 228 -24.44 -6.47 5.50
N PRO A 229 -24.76 -7.34 4.52
CA PRO A 229 -24.13 -7.32 3.20
C PRO A 229 -24.15 -5.94 2.52
N LEU A 230 -25.16 -5.11 2.80
CA LEU A 230 -25.24 -3.74 2.31
C LEU A 230 -24.07 -2.87 2.78
N VAL A 231 -23.51 -3.11 3.97
CA VAL A 231 -22.33 -2.40 4.47
C VAL A 231 -21.11 -2.76 3.63
N ILE A 232 -20.92 -4.04 3.30
CA ILE A 232 -19.80 -4.51 2.47
C ILE A 232 -19.92 -3.92 1.05
N VAL A 233 -21.13 -3.94 0.47
CA VAL A 233 -21.39 -3.31 -0.83
C VAL A 233 -21.14 -1.80 -0.76
N GLY A 234 -21.54 -1.15 0.32
CA GLY A 234 -21.26 0.27 0.57
C GLY A 234 -19.77 0.57 0.62
N ILE A 235 -18.99 -0.23 1.34
CA ILE A 235 -17.52 -0.10 1.38
C ILE A 235 -16.94 -0.28 -0.02
N LEU A 236 -17.37 -1.32 -0.75
CA LEU A 236 -16.90 -1.57 -2.12
C LEU A 236 -17.20 -0.38 -3.05
N ALA A 237 -18.38 0.21 -2.95
CA ALA A 237 -18.76 1.40 -3.71
C ALA A 237 -17.88 2.60 -3.33
N MET A 238 -17.64 2.83 -2.04
CA MET A 238 -16.78 3.92 -1.55
C MET A 238 -15.33 3.78 -2.03
N VAL A 239 -14.73 2.59 -1.91
CA VAL A 239 -13.34 2.37 -2.36
C VAL A 239 -13.22 2.43 -3.89
N SER A 240 -14.27 2.04 -4.62
CA SER A 240 -14.34 2.20 -6.07
C SER A 240 -14.42 3.67 -6.48
N ALA A 241 -15.26 4.45 -5.80
CA ALA A 241 -15.35 5.88 -6.00
C ALA A 241 -14.03 6.58 -5.68
N LEU A 242 -13.40 6.24 -4.55
CA LEU A 242 -12.08 6.76 -4.17
C LEU A 242 -11.04 6.51 -5.26
N LEU A 243 -10.94 5.27 -5.75
CA LEU A 243 -9.98 4.90 -6.79
C LEU A 243 -10.25 5.69 -8.09
N ALA A 244 -11.52 5.78 -8.52
CA ALA A 244 -11.90 6.50 -9.72
C ALA A 244 -11.58 7.99 -9.62
N VAL A 245 -11.91 8.63 -8.49
CA VAL A 245 -11.61 10.03 -8.21
C VAL A 245 -10.11 10.27 -8.24
N VAL A 246 -9.32 9.48 -7.51
CA VAL A 246 -7.88 9.73 -7.41
C VAL A 246 -7.16 9.43 -8.73
N LEU A 247 -7.53 8.37 -9.46
CA LEU A 247 -6.96 8.12 -10.79
C LEU A 247 -7.26 9.26 -11.77
N THR A 248 -8.49 9.78 -11.75
CA THR A 248 -8.89 10.87 -12.63
C THR A 248 -8.20 12.18 -12.24
N ALA A 249 -8.19 12.50 -10.94
CA ALA A 249 -7.55 13.69 -10.40
C ALA A 249 -6.04 13.70 -10.65
N THR A 250 -5.35 12.59 -10.37
CA THR A 250 -3.90 12.48 -10.60
C THR A 250 -3.55 12.58 -12.08
N ARG A 251 -4.32 11.92 -12.96
CA ARG A 251 -4.10 12.01 -14.40
C ARG A 251 -4.33 13.42 -14.95
N PHE A 252 -5.44 14.05 -14.55
CA PHE A 252 -5.76 15.40 -14.99
C PHE A 252 -4.74 16.42 -14.48
N ALA A 253 -4.37 16.34 -13.20
CA ALA A 253 -3.38 17.22 -12.62
C ALA A 253 -2.00 17.02 -13.24
N ALA A 254 -1.55 15.77 -13.48
CA ALA A 254 -0.28 15.50 -14.16
C ALA A 254 -0.19 16.16 -15.56
N ARG A 255 -1.33 16.20 -16.28
CA ARG A 255 -1.43 16.90 -17.57
C ARG A 255 -1.41 18.42 -17.43
N ILE A 256 -2.06 18.98 -16.42
CA ILE A 256 -1.98 20.43 -16.12
C ILE A 256 -0.54 20.82 -15.80
N PHE A 257 0.18 20.00 -15.04
CA PHE A 257 1.59 20.24 -14.71
C PHE A 257 2.54 19.99 -15.90
N ASN A 258 2.01 19.60 -17.06
CA ASN A 258 2.73 19.27 -18.29
C ASN A 258 3.84 18.24 -18.07
N PHE A 259 3.55 17.19 -17.30
CA PHE A 259 4.52 16.11 -17.14
C PHE A 259 4.76 15.39 -18.47
N PRO A 260 6.03 15.04 -18.78
CA PRO A 260 6.32 14.10 -19.84
C PRO A 260 5.51 12.82 -19.64
N ARG A 261 5.17 12.15 -20.74
CA ARG A 261 4.31 10.97 -20.71
C ARG A 261 4.82 9.89 -19.75
N GLU A 262 6.14 9.69 -19.65
CA GLU A 262 6.72 8.73 -18.71
C GLU A 262 6.48 9.10 -17.23
N ASP A 263 6.55 10.39 -16.91
CA ASP A 263 6.29 10.93 -15.58
C ASP A 263 4.80 10.97 -15.26
N GLU A 264 3.92 11.22 -16.24
CA GLU A 264 2.46 11.10 -16.07
C GLU A 264 2.11 9.66 -15.62
N VAL A 265 2.69 8.66 -16.28
CA VAL A 265 2.46 7.25 -15.95
C VAL A 265 2.90 6.95 -14.50
N ALA A 266 4.09 7.40 -14.11
CA ALA A 266 4.59 7.22 -12.75
C ALA A 266 3.73 7.98 -11.73
N ALA A 267 3.37 9.24 -12.01
CA ALA A 267 2.53 10.08 -11.16
C ALA A 267 1.16 9.45 -10.89
N VAL A 268 0.49 8.96 -11.94
CA VAL A 268 -0.82 8.31 -11.81
C VAL A 268 -0.70 7.02 -11.00
N PHE A 269 0.28 6.16 -11.31
CA PHE A 269 0.36 4.87 -10.65
C PHE A 269 0.89 4.91 -9.22
N CYS A 270 1.84 5.79 -8.91
CA CYS A 270 2.34 5.95 -7.55
C CYS A 270 1.39 6.81 -6.71
N GLY A 271 0.77 7.83 -7.31
CA GLY A 271 -0.12 8.76 -6.61
C GLY A 271 -1.53 8.22 -6.32
N SER A 272 -1.96 7.12 -6.96
CA SER A 272 -3.30 6.52 -6.77
C SER A 272 -3.31 5.20 -6.02
N LYS A 273 -2.15 4.58 -5.74
CA LYS A 273 -2.11 3.28 -5.08
C LYS A 273 -1.91 3.40 -3.58
N LYS A 274 -2.42 2.42 -2.85
CA LYS A 274 -2.26 2.25 -1.39
C LYS A 274 -1.73 0.86 -1.06
N SER A 275 -0.79 0.81 -0.11
CA SER A 275 -0.04 -0.40 0.21
C SER A 275 -0.67 -1.21 1.32
N LEU A 276 -1.28 -2.33 0.96
CA LEU A 276 -1.69 -3.35 1.94
C LEU A 276 -0.47 -3.98 2.63
N ALA A 277 0.64 -4.16 1.91
CA ALA A 277 1.88 -4.72 2.47
C ALA A 277 2.47 -3.88 3.60
N ASN A 278 2.38 -2.54 3.50
CA ASN A 278 2.77 -1.65 4.60
C ASN A 278 1.63 -1.45 5.59
N GLY A 279 0.39 -1.44 5.11
CA GLY A 279 -0.79 -1.21 5.95
C GLY A 279 -1.02 -2.32 6.95
N ALA A 280 -0.95 -3.59 6.56
CA ALA A 280 -1.22 -4.67 7.51
C ALA A 280 -0.28 -4.66 8.74
N PRO A 281 1.05 -4.48 8.60
CA PRO A 281 1.96 -4.27 9.74
C PRO A 281 1.64 -3.03 10.58
N ILE A 282 1.36 -1.88 9.95
CA ILE A 282 1.01 -0.65 10.66
C ILE A 282 -0.29 -0.86 11.46
N ALA A 283 -1.29 -1.51 10.87
CA ALA A 283 -2.57 -1.78 11.49
C ALA A 283 -2.46 -2.75 12.68
N ALA A 284 -1.64 -3.79 12.54
CA ALA A 284 -1.42 -4.78 13.58
C ALA A 284 -0.84 -4.15 14.86
N VAL A 285 -0.06 -3.07 14.71
CA VAL A 285 0.46 -2.27 15.82
C VAL A 285 -0.57 -1.23 16.28
N LEU A 286 -1.10 -0.42 15.35
CA LEU A 286 -1.95 0.74 15.66
C LEU A 286 -3.32 0.38 16.23
N PHE A 287 -3.88 -0.76 15.80
CA PHE A 287 -5.19 -1.25 16.22
C PHE A 287 -5.06 -2.56 17.01
N ALA A 288 -3.90 -2.80 17.62
CA ALA A 288 -3.67 -3.97 18.48
C ALA A 288 -4.76 -4.04 19.56
N GLY A 289 -5.46 -5.17 19.63
CA GLY A 289 -6.54 -5.38 20.61
C GLY A 289 -7.86 -4.66 20.29
N HIS A 290 -7.97 -3.96 19.16
CA HIS A 290 -9.22 -3.33 18.76
C HIS A 290 -10.24 -4.38 18.26
N PRO A 291 -11.45 -4.47 18.84
CA PRO A 291 -12.43 -5.51 18.48
C PRO A 291 -12.90 -5.41 17.03
N GLY A 292 -12.89 -4.20 16.46
CA GLY A 292 -13.24 -3.92 15.06
C GLY A 292 -12.10 -4.06 14.04
N MET A 293 -10.94 -4.64 14.40
CA MET A 293 -9.76 -4.67 13.51
C MET A 293 -10.05 -5.22 12.10
N GLY A 294 -10.85 -6.28 11.98
CA GLY A 294 -11.25 -6.83 10.67
C GLY A 294 -12.04 -5.83 9.82
N MET A 295 -12.94 -5.05 10.42
CA MET A 295 -13.71 -4.02 9.70
C MET A 295 -12.85 -2.81 9.31
N ILE A 296 -11.87 -2.45 10.15
CA ILE A 296 -10.91 -1.37 9.84
C ILE A 296 -10.02 -1.78 8.65
N MET A 297 -9.68 -3.07 8.53
CA MET A 297 -8.88 -3.60 7.42
C MET A 297 -9.64 -3.80 6.11
N LEU A 298 -10.95 -4.03 6.17
CA LEU A 298 -11.75 -4.37 5.00
C LEU A 298 -11.64 -3.34 3.84
N PRO A 299 -11.68 -2.00 4.07
CA PRO A 299 -11.50 -1.03 2.98
C PRO A 299 -10.17 -1.16 2.23
N ILE A 300 -9.04 -1.31 2.93
CA ILE A 300 -7.73 -1.46 2.25
C ILE A 300 -7.63 -2.80 1.53
N MET A 301 -8.21 -3.87 2.08
CA MET A 301 -8.26 -5.18 1.42
C MET A 301 -9.01 -5.11 0.08
N LEU A 302 -10.18 -4.48 0.06
CA LEU A 302 -10.99 -4.31 -1.14
C LEU A 302 -10.35 -3.33 -2.14
N TYR A 303 -9.86 -2.18 -1.65
CA TYR A 303 -9.18 -1.18 -2.47
C TYR A 303 -7.95 -1.78 -3.17
N HIS A 304 -7.15 -2.54 -2.43
CA HIS A 304 -5.94 -3.16 -2.96
C HIS A 304 -6.24 -4.12 -4.12
N GLN A 305 -7.31 -4.88 -4.01
CA GLN A 305 -7.71 -5.78 -5.08
C GLN A 305 -8.19 -5.04 -6.32
N LEU A 306 -9.01 -4.01 -6.10
CA LEU A 306 -9.56 -3.20 -7.17
C LEU A 306 -8.48 -2.43 -7.93
N GLN A 307 -7.54 -1.78 -7.21
CA GLN A 307 -6.46 -1.03 -7.83
C GLN A 307 -5.58 -1.92 -8.72
N LEU A 308 -5.34 -3.18 -8.37
CA LEU A 308 -4.51 -4.09 -9.17
C LEU A 308 -5.17 -4.37 -10.52
N ILE A 309 -6.47 -4.67 -10.51
CA ILE A 309 -7.24 -4.93 -11.73
C ILE A 309 -7.29 -3.67 -12.59
N VAL A 310 -7.79 -2.56 -12.03
CA VAL A 310 -8.01 -1.30 -12.77
C VAL A 310 -6.69 -0.72 -13.29
N CYS A 311 -5.64 -0.65 -12.46
CA CYS A 311 -4.36 -0.11 -12.92
C CYS A 311 -3.68 -1.00 -13.95
N SER A 312 -3.88 -2.33 -13.93
CA SER A 312 -3.33 -3.21 -14.97
C SER A 312 -3.92 -2.94 -16.35
N LEU A 313 -5.23 -2.68 -16.41
CA LEU A 313 -5.92 -2.31 -17.64
C LEU A 313 -5.46 -0.92 -18.11
N LEU A 314 -5.33 0.02 -17.18
CA LEU A 314 -4.87 1.38 -17.48
C LEU A 314 -3.41 1.39 -17.96
N ALA A 315 -2.52 0.57 -17.38
CA ALA A 315 -1.13 0.45 -17.79
C ALA A 315 -0.99 -0.02 -19.23
N ARG A 316 -1.81 -0.98 -19.66
CA ARG A 316 -1.87 -1.42 -21.06
C ARG A 316 -2.30 -0.29 -21.99
N ARG A 317 -3.32 0.48 -21.61
CA ARG A 317 -3.75 1.65 -22.41
C ARG A 317 -2.64 2.69 -22.56
N TYR A 318 -1.88 2.93 -21.49
CA TYR A 318 -0.67 3.76 -21.60
C TYR A 318 0.33 3.13 -22.58
N ALA A 319 0.67 1.86 -22.44
CA ALA A 319 1.61 1.17 -23.34
C ALA A 319 1.20 1.28 -24.82
N ASP A 320 -0.07 0.97 -25.12
CA ASP A 320 -0.63 1.05 -26.48
C ASP A 320 -0.55 2.48 -27.04
N ALA A 321 -0.76 3.50 -26.21
CA ALA A 321 -0.61 4.89 -26.61
C ALA A 321 0.84 5.24 -26.95
N ALA A 322 1.84 4.68 -26.24
CA ALA A 322 3.26 4.89 -26.57
C ALA A 322 3.61 4.30 -27.91
N GLU A 323 3.19 3.06 -28.14
CA GLU A 323 3.48 2.39 -29.41
C GLU A 323 2.83 3.08 -30.61
N ARG A 324 1.71 3.78 -30.41
CA ARG A 324 1.08 4.61 -31.46
C ARG A 324 1.89 5.87 -31.73
N GLU A 325 2.35 6.54 -30.69
CA GLU A 325 3.19 7.75 -30.77
C GLU A 325 4.55 7.44 -31.43
N GLU A 326 5.20 6.35 -31.02
CA GLU A 326 6.44 5.83 -31.63
C GLU A 326 6.26 5.54 -33.13
N ARG A 327 5.17 4.85 -33.51
CA ARG A 327 4.86 4.56 -34.92
C ARG A 327 4.56 5.80 -35.75
N SER A 328 3.87 6.78 -35.16
CA SER A 328 3.59 8.05 -35.83
C SER A 328 4.88 8.80 -36.15
N ASN A 329 5.83 8.85 -35.22
CA ASN A 329 7.11 9.54 -35.42
C ASN A 329 8.02 8.84 -36.45
N GLN A 330 7.94 7.51 -36.56
CA GLN A 330 8.70 6.74 -37.56
C GLN A 330 8.12 6.84 -38.98
N GLY A 331 6.82 7.14 -39.14
CA GLY A 331 6.18 7.28 -40.45
C GLY A 331 6.30 8.67 -41.08
N THR A 332 6.77 9.66 -40.33
CA THR A 332 7.03 11.05 -40.79
C THR A 332 8.51 11.37 -40.96
N SER A 333 9.40 10.39 -40.76
CA SER A 333 10.85 10.48 -40.99
C SER A 333 11.21 9.90 -42.35
#